data_AF-A0AAU0RE70-F1
#
_entry.id   AF-A0AAU0RE70-F1
#
_cell.length_a   1.000
_cell.length_b   1.000
_cell.length_c   1.000
_cell.angle_alpha   90.00
_cell.angle_beta   90.00
_cell.angle_gamma   90.00
#
_symmetry.space_group_name_H-M   'P 1'
#
loop_
_entity.id
_entity.type
_entity.pdbx_description
1 polymer ?
#
loop_
_entity_poly.entity_id
_entity_poly.type
_entity_poly.pdbx_seq_one_letter_code
_entity_poly.pdbx_strand_id
1 'polypeptide(L)'
;MLQKLTIKNYAIIEQLEVDFSGNLNVITGETGAGKSILLGALSLILGERADPGVLHSKDKKCVIEGNFKVKKSQVADFFQQHELDLEDQLIIRREISTAGKSRAFINDTPVNLSQLHELSQYLVDLHQQFDTLELEKSDFQREVLDALVNQPTALQQYQQGYGRYVAVQRELKQLHDLRNNANKELDYNKFLLDELTEASFRDHEIEELDAELKVLSHAEEIRNTLSKVYFQLKEDEQPLLQQLKQIQSSVQGLANFHKEAPAIAARLQSAYVELQDITGEIGHMNDQVQTDGARLEQLNERLSLGYRLLKKHAAQNTTELLKIQEELTGKVEGVLNLDEKLEGLEKELETLQGKLQTQAAGITAGREKAAGPFEKSVNALLAQVGMPNARLKASIVKGALNQFGQDVIEFLFDANKSGNFAPLRKVASGGELSRLMLCIKSLVAQSVALPTLIFDEIDTGISGEAARQVSFIMEGMAKGHQIICITHQPQIAGKADAHYFVFKDMKSGKVQTNVRLLTREERINHIAQMMSGEKPTAAALENARELVK
;
A
#
# COMPACT_ATOMS: atom_id res chain seq x y z
N MET A 1 -17.37 3.78 -25.35
CA MET A 1 -18.01 4.42 -26.52
C MET A 1 -19.07 5.38 -26.02
N LEU A 2 -18.97 6.66 -26.39
CA LEU A 2 -20.00 7.67 -26.15
C LEU A 2 -21.19 7.42 -27.10
N GLN A 3 -22.35 7.11 -26.55
CA GLN A 3 -23.57 6.87 -27.33
C GLN A 3 -24.35 8.15 -27.56
N LYS A 4 -24.47 8.97 -26.53
CA LYS A 4 -25.32 10.17 -26.54
C LYS A 4 -24.69 11.29 -25.74
N LEU A 5 -24.80 12.51 -26.24
CA LEU A 5 -24.46 13.74 -25.53
C LEU A 5 -25.65 14.67 -25.51
N THR A 6 -26.07 15.06 -24.30
CA THR A 6 -27.12 16.04 -24.08
C THR A 6 -26.53 17.27 -23.42
N ILE A 7 -26.77 18.44 -24.00
CA ILE A 7 -26.30 19.73 -23.47
C ILE A 7 -27.50 20.64 -23.31
N LYS A 8 -27.66 21.24 -22.14
CA LYS A 8 -28.71 22.21 -21.82
C LYS A 8 -28.08 23.44 -21.19
N ASN A 9 -28.40 24.61 -21.73
CA ASN A 9 -28.05 25.92 -21.20
C ASN A 9 -26.52 26.20 -21.08
N TYR A 10 -25.75 25.83 -22.09
CA TYR A 10 -24.28 25.94 -22.13
C TYR A 10 -23.82 26.88 -23.25
N ALA A 11 -23.11 27.96 -22.90
CA ALA A 11 -22.60 29.00 -23.79
C ALA A 11 -23.66 29.56 -24.75
N ILE A 12 -23.67 29.15 -26.02
CA ILE A 12 -24.68 29.55 -27.03
C ILE A 12 -25.68 28.44 -27.37
N ILE A 13 -25.61 27.32 -26.65
CA ILE A 13 -26.48 26.16 -26.78
C ILE A 13 -27.58 26.25 -25.73
N GLU A 14 -28.83 26.46 -26.18
CA GLU A 14 -30.00 26.34 -25.30
C GLU A 14 -30.28 24.87 -24.98
N GLN A 15 -30.38 24.04 -26.01
CA GLN A 15 -30.53 22.60 -25.90
C GLN A 15 -29.92 21.93 -27.13
N LEU A 16 -29.13 20.88 -26.91
CA LEU A 16 -28.56 20.06 -27.95
C LEU A 16 -28.56 18.59 -27.53
N GLU A 17 -28.83 17.72 -28.49
CA GLU A 17 -28.79 16.27 -28.33
C GLU A 17 -28.10 15.67 -29.56
N VAL A 18 -27.09 14.82 -29.33
CA VAL A 18 -26.33 14.15 -30.38
C VAL A 18 -26.20 12.67 -30.06
N ASP A 19 -26.70 11.81 -30.94
CA ASP A 19 -26.54 10.36 -30.88
C ASP A 19 -25.39 9.94 -31.78
N PHE A 20 -24.27 9.49 -31.21
CA PHE A 20 -23.06 9.17 -31.96
C PHE A 20 -23.07 7.74 -32.54
N SER A 21 -22.44 7.58 -33.71
CA SER A 21 -22.10 6.29 -34.28
C SER A 21 -20.95 5.65 -33.49
N GLY A 22 -20.86 4.33 -33.50
CA GLY A 22 -19.73 3.60 -32.88
C GLY A 22 -18.42 3.65 -33.66
N ASN A 23 -18.43 4.21 -34.88
CA ASN A 23 -17.28 4.26 -35.79
C ASN A 23 -16.77 5.71 -35.92
N LEU A 24 -16.55 6.21 -37.15
CA LEU A 24 -16.03 7.54 -37.43
C LEU A 24 -17.16 8.59 -37.46
N ASN A 25 -17.16 9.47 -36.46
CA ASN A 25 -18.03 10.62 -36.36
C ASN A 25 -17.24 11.86 -36.78
N VAL A 26 -17.73 12.61 -37.76
CA VAL A 26 -17.10 13.86 -38.20
C VAL A 26 -18.03 15.03 -37.92
N ILE A 27 -17.49 16.09 -37.34
CA ILE A 27 -18.20 17.33 -37.02
C ILE A 27 -17.61 18.48 -37.83
N THR A 28 -18.39 19.05 -38.75
CA THR A 28 -18.04 20.23 -39.55
C THR A 28 -19.00 21.39 -39.28
N GLY A 29 -18.74 22.57 -39.84
CA GLY A 29 -19.57 23.76 -39.61
C GLY A 29 -18.76 25.03 -39.40
N GLU A 30 -19.46 26.13 -39.12
CA GLU A 30 -18.87 27.45 -38.92
C GLU A 30 -17.78 27.45 -37.84
N THR A 31 -16.64 28.03 -38.17
CA THR A 31 -15.47 28.17 -37.29
C THR A 31 -15.75 29.12 -36.12
N GLY A 32 -15.05 28.91 -35.00
CA GLY A 32 -14.88 29.92 -33.95
C GLY A 32 -15.92 29.96 -32.81
N ALA A 33 -16.99 29.16 -32.83
CA ALA A 33 -17.88 29.06 -31.66
C ALA A 33 -18.55 27.69 -31.49
N GLY A 34 -19.18 27.13 -32.52
CA GLY A 34 -20.02 25.94 -32.33
C GLY A 34 -19.26 24.65 -32.01
N LYS A 35 -18.14 24.37 -32.71
CA LYS A 35 -17.37 23.13 -32.56
C LYS A 35 -16.57 23.10 -31.25
N SER A 36 -15.88 24.19 -30.91
CA SER A 36 -15.16 24.33 -29.64
C SER A 36 -16.08 24.33 -28.42
N ILE A 37 -17.32 24.81 -28.55
CA ILE A 37 -18.32 24.72 -27.48
C ILE A 37 -18.77 23.28 -27.25
N LEU A 38 -18.95 22.48 -28.31
CA LEU A 38 -19.27 21.06 -28.16
C LEU A 38 -18.15 20.30 -27.45
N LEU A 39 -16.90 20.61 -27.80
CA LEU A 39 -15.73 20.08 -27.10
C LEU A 39 -15.64 20.53 -25.65
N GLY A 40 -15.84 21.82 -25.38
CA GLY A 40 -15.85 22.34 -24.02
C GLY A 40 -16.92 21.66 -23.15
N ALA A 41 -18.08 21.35 -23.73
CA ALA A 41 -19.12 20.59 -23.03
C ALA A 41 -18.68 19.13 -22.74
N LEU A 42 -18.04 18.46 -23.71
CA LEU A 42 -17.45 17.14 -23.51
C LEU A 42 -16.39 17.17 -22.40
N SER A 43 -15.43 18.08 -22.47
CA SER A 43 -14.39 18.31 -21.46
C SER A 43 -14.95 18.42 -20.02
N LEU A 44 -16.11 19.06 -19.85
CA LEU A 44 -16.75 19.18 -18.54
C LEU A 44 -17.28 17.86 -17.96
N ILE A 45 -17.76 16.94 -18.80
CA ILE A 45 -18.11 15.58 -18.36
C ILE A 45 -16.88 14.67 -18.29
N LEU A 46 -15.72 15.12 -18.78
CA LEU A 46 -14.43 14.43 -18.62
C LEU A 46 -13.62 14.92 -17.41
N GLY A 47 -14.20 15.79 -16.59
CA GLY A 47 -13.62 16.22 -15.33
C GLY A 47 -12.88 17.55 -15.37
N GLU A 48 -13.01 18.34 -16.44
CA GLU A 48 -12.46 19.69 -16.46
C GLU A 48 -13.24 20.67 -15.56
N ARG A 49 -12.57 21.77 -15.22
CA ARG A 49 -13.16 22.86 -14.43
C ARG A 49 -14.11 23.67 -15.30
N ALA A 50 -15.28 23.97 -14.74
CA ALA A 50 -16.22 24.89 -15.36
C ALA A 50 -15.78 26.34 -15.17
N ASP A 51 -15.81 27.13 -16.24
CA ASP A 51 -15.69 28.58 -16.16
C ASP A 51 -17.04 29.16 -15.65
N PRO A 52 -17.04 30.09 -14.68
CA PRO A 52 -18.24 30.77 -14.20
C PRO A 52 -19.10 31.45 -15.29
N GLY A 53 -18.51 31.83 -16.43
CA GLY A 53 -19.18 32.51 -17.54
C GLY A 53 -19.94 31.59 -18.52
N VAL A 54 -20.00 30.29 -18.23
CA VAL A 54 -20.47 29.25 -19.15
C VAL A 54 -21.99 29.23 -19.39
N LEU A 55 -22.81 29.87 -18.56
CA LEU A 55 -24.27 29.76 -18.65
C LEU A 55 -24.85 30.54 -19.85
N HIS A 56 -25.66 29.87 -20.68
CA HIS A 56 -26.38 30.55 -21.77
C HIS A 56 -27.45 31.53 -21.23
N SER A 57 -28.26 31.06 -20.29
CA SER A 57 -29.23 31.82 -19.52
C SER A 57 -28.81 31.82 -18.05
N LYS A 58 -28.69 33.03 -17.47
CA LYS A 58 -28.26 33.24 -16.08
C LYS A 58 -29.29 32.79 -15.04
N ASP A 59 -30.53 32.52 -15.46
CA ASP A 59 -31.63 32.16 -14.58
C ASP A 59 -31.89 30.64 -14.52
N LYS A 60 -31.19 29.85 -15.34
CA LYS A 60 -31.33 28.40 -15.43
C LYS A 60 -30.00 27.72 -15.12
N LYS A 61 -30.05 26.50 -14.58
CA LYS A 61 -28.84 25.67 -14.44
C LYS A 61 -28.39 25.13 -15.81
N CYS A 62 -27.09 24.95 -16.00
CA CYS A 62 -26.53 24.19 -17.11
C CYS A 62 -26.45 22.71 -16.75
N VAL A 63 -26.80 21.83 -17.70
CA VAL A 63 -26.70 20.38 -17.54
C VAL A 63 -26.03 19.80 -18.79
N ILE A 64 -24.96 19.06 -18.60
CA ILE A 64 -24.31 18.28 -19.64
C ILE A 64 -24.33 16.82 -19.21
N GLU A 65 -24.78 15.93 -20.07
CA GLU A 65 -24.94 14.52 -19.78
C GLU A 65 -24.40 13.69 -20.94
N GLY A 66 -23.51 12.75 -20.64
CA GLY A 66 -22.95 11.80 -21.59
C GLY A 66 -23.31 10.36 -21.21
N ASN A 67 -23.85 9.62 -22.16
CA ASN A 67 -24.17 8.20 -21.98
C ASN A 67 -23.09 7.36 -22.67
N PHE A 68 -22.45 6.50 -21.90
CA PHE A 68 -21.35 5.67 -22.36
C PHE A 68 -21.75 4.19 -22.31
N LYS A 69 -21.39 3.48 -23.38
CA LYS A 69 -21.32 2.03 -23.41
C LYS A 69 -19.89 1.60 -23.08
N VAL A 70 -19.74 0.86 -22.00
CA VAL A 70 -18.46 0.37 -21.47
C VAL A 70 -18.54 -1.12 -21.19
N LYS A 71 -17.40 -1.81 -21.26
CA LYS A 71 -17.29 -3.18 -20.75
C LYS A 71 -17.12 -3.10 -19.24
N LYS A 72 -17.89 -3.90 -18.47
CA LYS A 72 -17.81 -3.90 -17.00
C LYS A 72 -16.38 -4.12 -16.49
N SER A 73 -15.63 -5.03 -17.11
CA SER A 73 -14.24 -5.32 -16.76
C SER A 73 -13.28 -4.12 -16.90
N GLN A 74 -13.64 -3.08 -17.64
CA GLN A 74 -12.80 -1.91 -17.86
C GLN A 74 -12.88 -0.90 -16.71
N VAL A 75 -14.00 -0.89 -15.98
CA VAL A 75 -14.29 0.12 -14.94
C VAL A 75 -14.63 -0.50 -13.58
N ALA A 76 -14.75 -1.84 -13.48
CA ALA A 76 -15.18 -2.54 -12.27
C ALA A 76 -14.34 -2.16 -11.03
N ASP A 77 -13.01 -2.14 -11.15
CA ASP A 77 -12.11 -1.83 -10.05
C ASP A 77 -12.33 -0.39 -9.54
N PHE A 78 -12.50 0.58 -10.45
CA PHE A 78 -12.81 1.97 -10.10
C PHE A 78 -14.13 2.08 -9.35
N PHE A 79 -15.18 1.40 -9.84
CA PHE A 79 -16.50 1.43 -9.20
C PHE A 79 -16.47 0.79 -7.82
N GLN A 80 -15.75 -0.33 -7.66
CA GLN A 80 -15.58 -0.99 -6.36
C GLN A 80 -14.79 -0.11 -5.39
N GLN A 81 -13.71 0.51 -5.84
CA GLN A 81 -12.84 1.36 -5.02
C GLN A 81 -13.57 2.61 -4.50
N HIS A 82 -14.48 3.17 -5.30
CA HIS A 82 -15.24 4.38 -4.95
C HIS A 82 -16.68 4.10 -4.50
N GLU A 83 -17.03 2.83 -4.24
CA GLU A 83 -18.36 2.40 -3.78
C GLU A 83 -19.52 2.88 -4.66
N LEU A 84 -19.34 2.81 -5.99
CA LEU A 84 -20.32 3.23 -7.00
C LEU A 84 -21.09 2.03 -7.56
N ASP A 85 -22.36 2.24 -7.92
CA ASP A 85 -23.20 1.21 -8.55
C ASP A 85 -22.89 1.05 -10.04
N LEU A 86 -22.37 -0.13 -10.40
CA LEU A 86 -22.04 -0.48 -11.77
C LEU A 86 -23.27 -1.02 -12.53
N GLU A 87 -23.90 -0.16 -13.32
CA GLU A 87 -25.00 -0.51 -14.20
C GLU A 87 -24.54 -0.92 -15.61
N ASP A 88 -25.48 -1.34 -16.47
CA ASP A 88 -25.19 -1.67 -17.88
C ASP A 88 -24.93 -0.44 -18.75
N GLN A 89 -25.51 0.71 -18.37
CA GLN A 89 -25.23 2.01 -18.97
C GLN A 89 -24.47 2.88 -17.98
N LEU A 90 -23.46 3.58 -18.48
CA LEU A 90 -22.69 4.53 -17.69
C LEU A 90 -23.14 5.95 -18.04
N ILE A 91 -23.77 6.63 -17.11
CA ILE A 91 -24.25 8.00 -17.29
C ILE A 91 -23.39 8.94 -16.47
N ILE A 92 -22.77 9.90 -17.14
CA ILE A 92 -22.02 10.98 -16.51
C ILE A 92 -22.77 12.27 -16.69
N ARG A 93 -23.10 12.95 -15.59
CA ARG A 93 -23.80 14.23 -15.62
C ARG A 93 -23.02 15.31 -14.88
N ARG A 94 -22.83 16.45 -15.53
CA ARG A 94 -22.27 17.68 -14.96
C ARG A 94 -23.36 18.74 -14.87
N GLU A 95 -23.56 19.29 -13.69
CA GLU A 95 -24.49 20.41 -13.47
C GLU A 95 -23.74 21.65 -13.00
N ILE A 96 -24.10 22.82 -13.54
CA ILE A 96 -23.58 24.12 -13.10
C ILE A 96 -24.78 25.00 -12.73
N SER A 97 -24.85 25.36 -11.45
CA SER A 97 -25.91 26.24 -10.93
C SER A 97 -25.72 27.69 -11.37
N THR A 98 -26.78 28.49 -11.28
CA THR A 98 -26.76 29.94 -11.54
C THR A 98 -25.80 30.70 -10.62
N ALA A 99 -25.52 30.17 -9.43
CA ALA A 99 -24.52 30.68 -8.49
C ALA A 99 -23.07 30.25 -8.82
N GLY A 100 -22.84 29.53 -9.92
CA GLY A 100 -21.52 29.05 -10.35
C GLY A 100 -21.05 27.77 -9.66
N LYS A 101 -21.82 27.21 -8.72
CA LYS A 101 -21.49 25.93 -8.07
C LYS A 101 -21.65 24.78 -9.06
N SER A 102 -20.62 23.98 -9.27
CA SER A 102 -20.61 22.82 -10.13
C SER A 102 -20.74 21.51 -9.35
N ARG A 103 -21.51 20.55 -9.88
CA ARG A 103 -21.70 19.20 -9.33
C ARG A 103 -21.49 18.17 -10.44
N ALA A 104 -20.89 17.03 -10.10
CA ALA A 104 -20.74 15.90 -10.99
C ALA A 104 -21.49 14.68 -10.42
N PHE A 105 -21.98 13.84 -11.32
CA PHE A 105 -22.69 12.61 -10.99
C PHE A 105 -22.23 11.49 -11.92
N ILE A 106 -22.10 10.28 -11.38
CA ILE A 106 -21.91 9.03 -12.12
C ILE A 106 -23.08 8.13 -11.70
N ASN A 107 -23.91 7.68 -12.65
CA ASN A 107 -25.12 6.87 -12.39
C ASN A 107 -25.95 7.43 -11.22
N ASP A 108 -26.30 8.72 -11.31
CA ASP A 108 -27.02 9.50 -10.28
C ASP A 108 -26.36 9.63 -8.89
N THR A 109 -25.19 9.03 -8.68
CA THR A 109 -24.40 9.18 -7.44
C THR A 109 -23.48 10.40 -7.55
N PRO A 110 -23.50 11.33 -6.58
CA PRO A 110 -22.65 12.52 -6.61
C PRO A 110 -21.18 12.16 -6.40
N VAL A 111 -20.31 12.68 -7.26
CA VAL A 111 -18.85 12.43 -7.20
C VAL A 111 -18.06 13.74 -7.22
N ASN A 112 -16.82 13.67 -6.75
CA ASN A 112 -15.90 14.79 -6.84
C ASN A 112 -15.25 14.86 -8.24
N LEU A 113 -14.55 15.98 -8.51
CA LEU A 113 -13.99 16.21 -9.84
C LEU A 113 -12.81 15.29 -10.16
N SER A 114 -12.00 14.93 -9.15
CA SER A 114 -10.88 14.00 -9.30
C SER A 114 -11.35 12.60 -9.69
N GLN A 115 -12.42 12.10 -9.06
CA GLN A 115 -13.05 10.81 -9.41
C GLN A 115 -13.56 10.83 -10.84
N LEU A 116 -14.21 11.93 -11.24
CA LEU A 116 -14.69 12.06 -12.62
C LEU A 116 -13.54 12.08 -13.64
N HIS A 117 -12.45 12.79 -13.32
CA HIS A 117 -11.27 12.84 -14.18
C HIS A 117 -10.52 11.50 -14.23
N GLU A 118 -10.48 10.74 -13.14
CA GLU A 118 -9.93 9.39 -13.13
C GLU A 118 -10.77 8.44 -14.00
N LEU A 119 -12.11 8.47 -13.85
CA LEU A 119 -12.99 7.66 -14.69
C LEU A 119 -12.88 8.02 -16.18
N SER A 120 -12.79 9.32 -16.50
CA SER A 120 -12.81 9.77 -17.89
C SER A 120 -11.64 9.25 -18.73
N GLN A 121 -10.49 8.99 -18.10
CA GLN A 121 -9.31 8.38 -18.74
C GLN A 121 -9.58 6.97 -19.27
N TYR A 122 -10.57 6.25 -18.72
CA TYR A 122 -11.00 4.96 -19.26
C TYR A 122 -11.99 5.10 -20.44
N LEU A 123 -12.62 6.26 -20.60
CA LEU A 123 -13.79 6.42 -21.49
C LEU A 123 -13.48 7.15 -22.77
N VAL A 124 -12.69 8.21 -22.66
CA VAL A 124 -12.40 9.15 -23.73
C VAL A 124 -10.95 9.61 -23.62
N ASP A 125 -10.33 9.71 -24.78
CA ASP A 125 -8.95 10.13 -24.93
C ASP A 125 -8.95 11.29 -25.94
N LEU A 126 -8.75 12.48 -25.39
CA LEU A 126 -9.00 13.77 -26.03
C LEU A 126 -7.68 14.39 -26.52
N HIS A 127 -7.60 14.63 -27.83
CA HIS A 127 -6.46 15.27 -28.49
C HIS A 127 -6.83 16.71 -28.85
N GLN A 128 -6.59 17.63 -27.92
CA GLN A 128 -6.78 19.06 -28.08
C GLN A 128 -5.45 19.83 -27.95
N GLN A 129 -5.47 21.10 -28.33
CA GLN A 129 -4.33 22.01 -28.16
C GLN A 129 -3.92 22.06 -26.67
N PHE A 130 -2.68 21.65 -26.38
CA PHE A 130 -2.04 21.62 -25.05
C PHE A 130 -2.45 20.50 -24.06
N ASP A 131 -3.32 19.55 -24.44
CA ASP A 131 -3.90 18.58 -23.48
C ASP A 131 -3.45 17.11 -23.63
N THR A 132 -2.27 16.88 -24.19
CA THR A 132 -1.71 15.52 -24.37
C THR A 132 -0.98 15.03 -23.11
N LEU A 133 -1.68 14.95 -21.98
CA LEU A 133 -1.15 14.44 -20.70
C LEU A 133 -0.96 12.91 -20.72
N GLU A 134 -1.74 12.19 -21.53
CA GLU A 134 -1.78 10.72 -21.48
C GLU A 134 -0.53 10.06 -22.05
N LEU A 135 0.08 10.65 -23.07
CA LEU A 135 1.31 10.08 -23.63
C LEU A 135 2.53 10.30 -22.73
N GLU A 136 2.53 11.30 -21.84
CA GLU A 136 3.60 11.44 -20.83
C GLU A 136 3.51 10.36 -19.74
N LYS A 137 2.37 9.68 -19.60
CA LYS A 137 2.30 8.53 -18.70
C LYS A 137 3.17 7.42 -19.29
N SER A 138 4.25 7.11 -18.57
CA SER A 138 5.15 5.99 -18.84
C SER A 138 4.38 4.70 -19.17
N ASP A 139 3.20 4.54 -18.56
CA ASP A 139 2.32 3.39 -18.76
C ASP A 139 1.83 3.23 -20.20
N PHE A 140 1.40 4.31 -20.89
CA PHE A 140 0.91 4.20 -22.26
C PHE A 140 2.03 3.86 -23.25
N GLN A 141 3.18 4.53 -23.13
CA GLN A 141 4.32 4.27 -24.02
C GLN A 141 4.84 2.84 -23.87
N ARG A 142 4.84 2.34 -22.63
CA ARG A 142 5.11 0.94 -22.31
C ARG A 142 4.08 0.02 -22.95
N GLU A 143 2.79 0.29 -22.77
CA GLU A 143 1.71 -0.54 -23.33
C GLU A 143 1.76 -0.63 -24.85
N VAL A 144 2.11 0.47 -25.53
CA VAL A 144 2.34 0.49 -26.98
C VAL A 144 3.42 -0.52 -27.36
N LEU A 145 4.59 -0.48 -26.71
CA LEU A 145 5.66 -1.44 -27.02
C LEU A 145 5.30 -2.87 -26.61
N ASP A 146 4.68 -3.08 -25.45
CA ASP A 146 4.26 -4.40 -24.97
C ASP A 146 3.24 -5.04 -25.93
N ALA A 147 2.29 -4.25 -26.44
CA ALA A 147 1.31 -4.70 -27.43
C ALA A 147 1.95 -5.12 -28.77
N LEU A 148 3.04 -4.46 -29.17
CA LEU A 148 3.78 -4.78 -30.39
C LEU A 148 4.70 -6.00 -30.22
N VAL A 149 5.22 -6.24 -29.01
CA VAL A 149 5.96 -7.47 -28.68
C VAL A 149 5.03 -8.69 -28.69
N ASN A 150 3.78 -8.52 -28.24
CA ASN A 150 2.74 -9.55 -28.22
C ASN A 150 3.15 -10.82 -27.44
N GLN A 151 3.69 -10.65 -26.23
CA GLN A 151 4.08 -11.73 -25.32
C GLN A 151 3.42 -11.59 -23.92
N PRO A 152 2.08 -11.65 -23.83
CA PRO A 152 1.37 -11.42 -22.56
C PRO A 152 1.73 -12.44 -21.47
N THR A 153 2.07 -13.67 -21.85
CA THR A 153 2.41 -14.74 -20.90
C THR A 153 3.72 -14.48 -20.16
N ALA A 154 4.74 -13.93 -20.84
CA ALA A 154 6.02 -13.60 -20.21
C ALA A 154 5.86 -12.48 -19.18
N LEU A 155 5.06 -11.45 -19.52
CA LEU A 155 4.75 -10.35 -18.60
C LEU A 155 3.93 -10.83 -17.40
N GLN A 156 2.93 -11.70 -17.60
CA GLN A 156 2.13 -12.26 -16.51
C GLN A 156 2.96 -13.11 -15.54
N GLN A 157 3.86 -13.96 -16.05
CA GLN A 157 4.77 -14.75 -15.21
C GLN A 157 5.70 -13.85 -14.39
N TYR A 158 6.22 -12.78 -15.00
CA TYR A 158 7.02 -11.78 -14.30
C TYR A 158 6.20 -11.07 -13.21
N GLN A 159 4.96 -10.64 -13.51
CA GLN A 159 4.07 -9.97 -12.56
C GLN A 159 3.75 -10.84 -11.34
N GLN A 160 3.50 -12.14 -11.55
CA GLN A 160 3.28 -13.08 -10.45
C GLN A 160 4.52 -13.20 -9.56
N GLY A 161 5.70 -13.34 -10.17
CA GLY A 161 6.97 -13.37 -9.44
C GLY A 161 7.24 -12.08 -8.67
N TYR A 162 6.95 -10.93 -9.29
CA TYR A 162 7.13 -9.61 -8.67
C TYR A 162 6.19 -9.41 -7.48
N GLY A 163 4.94 -9.88 -7.58
CA GLY A 163 3.99 -9.88 -6.46
C GLY A 163 4.53 -10.65 -5.25
N ARG A 164 5.11 -11.85 -5.46
CA ARG A 164 5.76 -12.62 -4.39
C ARG A 164 6.99 -11.91 -3.85
N TYR A 165 7.83 -11.33 -4.72
CA TYR A 165 9.01 -10.57 -4.31
C TYR A 165 8.67 -9.40 -3.39
N VAL A 166 7.65 -8.59 -3.74
CA VAL A 166 7.19 -7.47 -2.90
C VAL A 166 6.60 -7.97 -1.58
N ALA A 167 5.87 -9.09 -1.59
CA ALA A 167 5.33 -9.70 -0.37
C ALA A 167 6.45 -10.14 0.59
N VAL A 168 7.45 -10.87 0.09
CA VAL A 168 8.62 -11.30 0.87
C VAL A 168 9.42 -10.10 1.39
N GLN A 169 9.58 -9.04 0.60
CA GLN A 169 10.22 -7.80 1.05
C GLN A 169 9.49 -7.14 2.22
N ARG A 170 8.15 -7.13 2.19
CA ARG A 170 7.34 -6.60 3.29
C ARG A 170 7.45 -7.48 4.53
N GLU A 171 7.41 -8.80 4.36
CA GLU A 171 7.56 -9.78 5.44
C GLU A 171 8.94 -9.67 6.11
N LEU A 172 10.02 -9.60 5.33
CA LEU A 172 11.38 -9.35 5.83
C LEU A 172 11.47 -8.06 6.62
N LYS A 173 10.89 -6.96 6.11
CA LYS A 173 10.89 -5.69 6.83
C LYS A 173 10.18 -5.81 8.18
N GLN A 174 9.01 -6.45 8.22
CA GLN A 174 8.27 -6.67 9.46
C GLN A 174 9.05 -7.53 10.46
N LEU A 175 9.69 -8.61 9.99
CA LEU A 175 10.50 -9.48 10.84
C LEU A 175 11.79 -8.80 11.31
N HIS A 176 12.43 -7.96 10.49
CA HIS A 176 13.56 -7.13 10.91
C HIS A 176 13.15 -6.15 12.01
N ASP A 177 12.02 -5.48 11.86
CA ASP A 177 11.50 -4.56 12.89
C ASP A 177 11.18 -5.33 14.19
N LEU A 178 10.57 -6.52 14.08
CA LEU A 178 10.30 -7.40 15.23
C LEU A 178 11.60 -7.87 15.91
N ARG A 179 12.58 -8.35 15.14
CA ARG A 179 13.89 -8.78 15.64
C ARG A 179 14.63 -7.63 16.32
N ASN A 180 14.64 -6.44 15.73
CA ASN A 180 15.32 -5.27 16.31
C ASN A 180 14.70 -4.85 17.65
N ASN A 181 13.38 -5.02 17.82
CA ASN A 181 12.74 -4.79 19.11
C ASN A 181 13.07 -5.90 20.12
N ALA A 182 13.03 -7.16 19.68
CA ALA A 182 13.35 -8.29 20.54
C ALA A 182 14.83 -8.30 21.00
N ASN A 183 15.76 -7.92 20.12
CA ASN A 183 17.19 -7.83 20.44
C ASN A 183 17.53 -6.75 21.47
N LYS A 184 16.74 -5.66 21.57
CA LYS A 184 16.94 -4.65 22.63
C LYS A 184 16.74 -5.23 24.02
N GLU A 185 15.86 -6.22 24.14
CA GLU A 185 15.55 -6.88 25.41
C GLU A 185 16.28 -8.22 25.55
N LEU A 186 16.88 -8.75 24.48
CA LEU A 186 17.50 -10.07 24.46
C LEU A 186 18.66 -10.19 25.45
N ASP A 187 19.61 -9.26 25.44
CA ASP A 187 20.77 -9.30 26.34
C ASP A 187 20.33 -9.27 27.82
N TYR A 188 19.31 -8.47 28.11
CA TYR A 188 18.73 -8.38 29.45
C TYR A 188 17.97 -9.66 29.84
N ASN A 189 17.08 -10.16 28.97
CA ASN A 189 16.32 -11.37 29.21
C ASN A 189 17.22 -12.61 29.31
N LYS A 190 18.28 -12.68 28.51
CA LYS A 190 19.28 -13.74 28.56
C LYS A 190 20.06 -13.71 29.86
N PHE A 191 20.52 -12.54 30.30
CA PHE A 191 21.17 -12.39 31.61
C PHE A 191 20.26 -12.85 32.77
N LEU A 192 18.97 -12.49 32.73
CA LEU A 192 17.99 -12.94 33.72
C LEU A 192 17.75 -14.46 33.66
N LEU A 193 17.67 -15.03 32.45
CA LEU A 193 17.48 -16.46 32.25
C LEU A 193 18.69 -17.27 32.72
N ASP A 194 19.90 -16.82 32.38
CA ASP A 194 21.16 -17.48 32.78
C ASP A 194 21.27 -17.55 34.31
N GLU A 195 20.93 -16.46 35.02
CA GLU A 195 20.93 -16.42 36.48
C GLU A 195 19.92 -17.41 37.10
N LEU A 196 18.68 -17.49 36.57
CA LEU A 196 17.68 -18.45 37.05
C LEU A 196 18.07 -19.90 36.74
N THR A 197 18.69 -20.13 35.58
CA THR A 197 19.10 -21.46 35.13
C THR A 197 20.30 -21.97 35.92
N GLU A 198 21.28 -21.10 36.23
CA GLU A 198 22.41 -21.42 37.11
C GLU A 198 21.93 -21.72 38.54
N ALA A 199 20.94 -20.97 39.03
CA ALA A 199 20.36 -21.20 40.35
C ALA A 199 19.65 -22.56 40.45
N SER A 200 19.00 -23.02 39.38
CA SER A 200 18.44 -24.39 39.26
C SER A 200 17.56 -24.78 40.45
N PHE A 201 16.61 -23.92 40.83
CA PHE A 201 15.62 -24.23 41.87
C PHE A 201 14.61 -25.26 41.38
N ARG A 202 14.21 -26.17 42.25
CA ARG A 202 13.12 -27.12 42.01
C ARG A 202 11.80 -26.55 42.53
N ASP A 203 10.70 -27.11 42.07
CA ASP A 203 9.38 -26.70 42.55
C ASP A 203 9.30 -26.84 44.08
N HIS A 204 8.72 -25.83 44.72
CA HIS A 204 8.59 -25.70 46.17
C HIS A 204 9.90 -25.76 47.01
N GLU A 205 11.09 -25.69 46.39
CA GLU A 205 12.36 -25.85 47.11
C GLU A 205 12.58 -24.77 48.18
N ILE A 206 12.27 -23.50 47.92
CA ILE A 206 12.48 -22.41 48.89
C ILE A 206 11.55 -22.60 50.10
N GLU A 207 10.30 -22.98 49.86
CA GLU A 207 9.29 -23.21 50.88
C GLU A 207 9.65 -24.40 51.78
N GLU A 208 10.18 -25.48 51.19
CA GLU A 208 10.68 -26.65 51.91
C GLU A 208 11.91 -26.32 52.76
N LEU A 209 12.88 -25.59 52.19
CA LEU A 209 14.09 -25.19 52.89
C LEU A 209 13.77 -24.20 54.03
N ASP A 210 12.80 -23.29 53.88
CA ASP A 210 12.38 -22.37 54.95
C ASP A 210 11.71 -23.13 56.12
N ALA A 211 10.93 -24.17 55.81
CA ALA A 211 10.36 -25.06 56.81
C ALA A 211 11.45 -25.87 57.55
N GLU A 212 12.44 -26.40 56.82
CA GLU A 212 13.59 -27.12 57.39
C GLU A 212 14.43 -26.19 58.29
N LEU A 213 14.69 -24.95 57.84
CA LEU A 213 15.45 -23.96 58.60
C LEU A 213 14.78 -23.64 59.95
N LYS A 214 13.45 -23.48 59.98
CA LYS A 214 12.68 -23.24 61.22
C LYS A 214 12.82 -24.37 62.23
N VAL A 215 12.87 -25.62 61.77
CA VAL A 215 13.04 -26.78 62.65
C VAL A 215 14.46 -26.80 63.23
N LEU A 216 15.47 -26.60 62.38
CA LEU A 216 16.88 -26.63 62.80
C LEU A 216 17.26 -25.44 63.70
N SER A 217 16.72 -24.24 63.43
CA SER A 217 17.00 -23.05 64.24
C SER A 217 16.42 -23.18 65.66
N HIS A 218 15.21 -23.73 65.80
CA HIS A 218 14.64 -24.03 67.12
C HIS A 218 15.46 -25.10 67.86
N ALA A 219 15.94 -26.14 67.17
CA ALA A 219 16.80 -27.15 67.79
C ALA A 219 18.13 -26.52 68.29
N GLU A 220 18.73 -25.61 67.53
CA GLU A 220 19.94 -24.90 67.94
C GLU A 220 19.70 -23.95 69.13
N GLU A 221 18.58 -23.22 69.15
CA GLU A 221 18.20 -22.36 70.27
C GLU A 221 17.96 -23.15 71.57
N ILE A 222 17.29 -24.31 71.46
CA ILE A 222 17.06 -25.23 72.59
C ILE A 222 18.41 -25.73 73.12
N ARG A 223 19.30 -26.25 72.24
CA ARG A 223 20.62 -26.75 72.64
C ARG A 223 21.46 -25.68 73.32
N ASN A 224 21.52 -24.47 72.75
CA ASN A 224 22.28 -23.36 73.33
C ASN A 224 21.75 -22.97 74.73
N THR A 225 20.43 -22.99 74.91
CA THR A 225 19.79 -22.71 76.20
C THR A 225 20.11 -23.79 77.23
N LEU A 226 19.91 -25.07 76.87
CA LEU A 226 20.18 -26.21 77.77
C LEU A 226 21.65 -26.30 78.15
N SER A 227 22.56 -26.13 77.19
CA SER A 227 24.02 -26.10 77.43
C SER A 227 24.41 -24.97 78.39
N LYS A 228 23.82 -23.77 78.23
CA LYS A 228 24.07 -22.65 79.14
C LYS A 228 23.60 -22.92 80.56
N VAL A 229 22.41 -23.51 80.72
CA VAL A 229 21.87 -23.85 82.04
C VAL A 229 22.70 -24.96 82.69
N TYR A 230 23.07 -26.00 81.95
CA TYR A 230 23.92 -27.08 82.43
C TYR A 230 25.29 -26.56 82.90
N PHE A 231 25.90 -25.67 82.12
CA PHE A 231 27.16 -25.01 82.49
C PHE A 231 27.04 -24.28 83.84
N GLN A 232 26.03 -23.44 84.01
CA GLN A 232 25.80 -22.68 85.26
C GLN A 232 25.58 -23.58 86.49
N LEU A 233 24.93 -24.73 86.30
CA LEU A 233 24.64 -25.65 87.40
C LEU A 233 25.84 -26.49 87.83
N LYS A 234 26.72 -26.87 86.89
CA LYS A 234 27.72 -27.93 87.10
C LYS A 234 29.16 -27.63 86.66
N GLU A 235 29.36 -26.82 85.62
CA GLU A 235 30.68 -26.65 84.97
C GLU A 235 31.28 -25.24 85.10
N ASP A 236 30.53 -24.27 85.65
CA ASP A 236 30.99 -22.90 85.91
C ASP A 236 32.18 -22.86 86.89
N GLU A 237 32.87 -21.72 87.01
CA GLU A 237 33.98 -21.56 87.97
C GLU A 237 33.50 -21.67 89.44
N GLN A 238 32.25 -21.32 89.69
CA GLN A 238 31.58 -21.51 90.98
C GLN A 238 30.22 -22.21 90.78
N PRO A 239 30.17 -23.54 90.49
CA PRO A 239 28.93 -24.23 90.16
C PRO A 239 27.89 -24.14 91.27
N LEU A 240 26.65 -23.87 90.92
CA LEU A 240 25.57 -23.71 91.91
C LEU A 240 25.40 -24.98 92.78
N LEU A 241 25.56 -26.18 92.20
CA LEU A 241 25.53 -27.44 92.94
C LEU A 241 26.65 -27.54 93.99
N GLN A 242 27.86 -27.09 93.66
CA GLN A 242 29.00 -27.13 94.57
C GLN A 242 28.83 -26.11 95.70
N GLN A 243 28.34 -24.91 95.38
CA GLN A 243 28.02 -23.89 96.37
C GLN A 243 26.95 -24.39 97.34
N LEU A 244 25.87 -24.99 96.84
CA LEU A 244 24.79 -25.52 97.65
C LEU A 244 25.27 -26.67 98.57
N LYS A 245 26.14 -27.55 98.07
CA LYS A 245 26.77 -28.62 98.86
C LYS A 245 27.68 -28.07 99.97
N GLN A 246 28.43 -27.00 99.68
CA GLN A 246 29.28 -26.35 100.67
C GLN A 246 28.43 -25.69 101.76
N ILE A 247 27.37 -24.97 101.39
CA ILE A 247 26.41 -24.38 102.34
C ILE A 247 25.77 -25.47 103.20
N GLN A 248 25.33 -26.57 102.59
CA GLN A 248 24.77 -27.73 103.30
C GLN A 248 25.76 -28.31 104.32
N SER A 249 27.02 -28.50 103.92
CA SER A 249 28.08 -29.03 104.79
C SER A 249 28.40 -28.10 105.96
N SER A 250 28.40 -26.79 105.73
CA SER A 250 28.59 -25.78 106.78
C SER A 250 27.47 -25.80 107.82
N VAL A 251 26.20 -25.92 107.39
CA VAL A 251 25.05 -26.03 108.30
C VAL A 251 25.05 -27.38 109.03
N GLN A 252 25.44 -28.47 108.36
CA GLN A 252 25.56 -29.79 108.97
C GLN A 252 26.60 -29.81 110.10
N GLY A 253 27.70 -29.05 109.99
CA GLY A 253 28.69 -28.89 111.05
C GLY A 253 28.13 -28.28 112.34
N LEU A 254 27.00 -27.55 112.26
CA LEU A 254 26.31 -26.95 113.41
C LEU A 254 25.32 -27.92 114.10
N ALA A 255 25.13 -29.13 113.57
CA ALA A 255 24.13 -30.09 114.05
C ALA A 255 24.29 -30.46 115.54
N ASN A 256 25.53 -30.48 116.05
CA ASN A 256 25.83 -30.77 117.46
C ASN A 256 25.75 -29.53 118.38
N PHE A 257 25.64 -28.33 117.81
CA PHE A 257 25.72 -27.05 118.53
C PHE A 257 24.39 -26.27 118.54
N HIS A 258 23.48 -26.52 117.60
CA HIS A 258 22.21 -25.78 117.48
C HIS A 258 21.03 -26.69 117.15
N LYS A 259 19.96 -26.63 117.97
CA LYS A 259 18.80 -27.56 117.91
C LYS A 259 18.06 -27.56 116.56
N GLU A 260 18.04 -26.43 115.86
CA GLU A 260 17.33 -26.28 114.58
C GLU A 260 18.21 -26.60 113.35
N ALA A 261 19.54 -26.67 113.51
CA ALA A 261 20.46 -26.88 112.40
C ALA A 261 20.24 -28.21 111.65
N PRO A 262 19.93 -29.35 112.30
CA PRO A 262 19.65 -30.61 111.59
C PRO A 262 18.46 -30.52 110.63
N ALA A 263 17.39 -29.80 111.01
CA ALA A 263 16.20 -29.64 110.16
C ALA A 263 16.49 -28.79 108.93
N ILE A 264 17.29 -27.72 109.08
CA ILE A 264 17.73 -26.87 107.95
C ILE A 264 18.71 -27.63 107.04
N ALA A 265 19.67 -28.37 107.61
CA ALA A 265 20.62 -29.18 106.86
C ALA A 265 19.92 -30.27 106.04
N ALA A 266 18.87 -30.91 106.59
CA ALA A 266 18.06 -31.89 105.87
C ALA A 266 17.31 -31.25 104.68
N ARG A 267 16.77 -30.04 104.84
CA ARG A 267 16.14 -29.30 103.73
C ARG A 267 17.14 -28.89 102.65
N LEU A 268 18.34 -28.44 103.03
CA LEU A 268 19.42 -28.12 102.09
C LEU A 268 19.92 -29.37 101.36
N GLN A 269 20.01 -30.51 102.03
CA GLN A 269 20.35 -31.79 101.41
C GLN A 269 19.28 -32.21 100.39
N SER A 270 17.99 -32.06 100.74
CA SER A 270 16.90 -32.34 99.81
C SER A 270 16.96 -31.43 98.58
N ALA A 271 17.19 -30.13 98.76
CA ALA A 271 17.34 -29.19 97.65
C ALA A 271 18.57 -29.48 96.77
N TYR A 272 19.68 -29.93 97.39
CA TYR A 272 20.87 -30.36 96.65
C TYR A 272 20.59 -31.58 95.78
N VAL A 273 19.95 -32.61 96.32
CA VAL A 273 19.59 -33.82 95.56
C VAL A 273 18.64 -33.48 94.42
N GLU A 274 17.59 -32.69 94.69
CA GLU A 274 16.64 -32.25 93.65
C GLU A 274 17.34 -31.48 92.52
N LEU A 275 18.18 -30.51 92.87
CA LEU A 275 18.92 -29.72 91.88
C LEU A 275 19.93 -30.58 91.11
N GLN A 276 20.50 -31.60 91.74
CA GLN A 276 21.41 -32.54 91.12
C GLN A 276 20.68 -33.40 90.08
N ASP A 277 19.48 -33.88 90.40
CA ASP A 277 18.64 -34.66 89.49
C ASP A 277 18.17 -33.79 88.31
N ILE A 278 17.68 -32.57 88.56
CA ILE A 278 17.32 -31.60 87.51
C ILE A 278 18.52 -31.32 86.57
N THR A 279 19.73 -31.19 87.13
CA THR A 279 20.93 -30.97 86.32
C THR A 279 21.26 -32.19 85.46
N GLY A 280 21.04 -33.40 85.98
CA GLY A 280 21.17 -34.64 85.23
C GLY A 280 20.16 -34.73 84.08
N GLU A 281 18.90 -34.40 84.35
CA GLU A 281 17.84 -34.35 83.34
C GLU A 281 18.14 -33.33 82.24
N ILE A 282 18.59 -32.11 82.59
CA ILE A 282 19.00 -31.07 81.63
C ILE A 282 20.17 -31.55 80.75
N GLY A 283 21.14 -32.25 81.34
CA GLY A 283 22.26 -32.84 80.58
C GLY A 283 21.76 -33.89 79.58
N HIS A 284 20.89 -34.80 80.01
CA HIS A 284 20.28 -35.80 79.13
C HIS A 284 19.42 -35.18 78.02
N MET A 285 18.67 -34.12 78.33
CA MET A 285 17.91 -33.37 77.33
C MET A 285 18.85 -32.73 76.31
N ASN A 286 19.97 -32.14 76.75
CA ASN A 286 20.94 -31.50 75.86
C ASN A 286 21.61 -32.50 74.91
N ASP A 287 21.98 -33.69 75.41
CA ASP A 287 22.61 -34.76 74.62
C ASP A 287 21.67 -35.33 73.54
N GLN A 288 20.36 -35.21 73.72
CA GLN A 288 19.35 -35.67 72.75
C GLN A 288 19.08 -34.67 71.63
N VAL A 289 19.48 -33.40 71.77
CA VAL A 289 19.27 -32.38 70.73
C VAL A 289 20.32 -32.53 69.65
N GLN A 290 19.94 -33.12 68.51
CA GLN A 290 20.77 -33.19 67.32
C GLN A 290 20.74 -31.85 66.57
N THR A 291 21.92 -31.29 66.30
CA THR A 291 22.07 -30.09 65.47
C THR A 291 23.10 -30.35 64.40
N ASP A 292 22.80 -29.93 63.17
CA ASP A 292 23.73 -29.98 62.05
C ASP A 292 24.05 -28.55 61.59
N GLY A 293 25.13 -27.99 62.14
CA GLY A 293 25.55 -26.62 61.82
C GLY A 293 25.97 -26.44 60.36
N ALA A 294 26.57 -27.48 59.75
CA ALA A 294 26.97 -27.44 58.35
C ALA A 294 25.74 -27.43 57.43
N ARG A 295 24.70 -28.19 57.77
CA ARG A 295 23.41 -28.16 57.06
C ARG A 295 22.70 -26.81 57.19
N LEU A 296 22.74 -26.20 58.38
CA LEU A 296 22.21 -24.87 58.65
C LEU A 296 22.87 -23.77 57.80
N GLU A 297 24.19 -23.83 57.65
CA GLU A 297 24.92 -22.87 56.81
C GLU A 297 24.55 -23.04 55.33
N GLN A 298 24.50 -24.28 54.82
CA GLN A 298 24.04 -24.58 53.46
C GLN A 298 22.61 -24.11 53.18
N LEU A 299 21.69 -24.32 54.13
CA LEU A 299 20.31 -23.86 54.06
C LEU A 299 20.22 -22.34 53.95
N ASN A 300 20.95 -21.62 54.81
CA ASN A 300 20.98 -20.16 54.81
C ASN A 300 21.56 -19.58 53.51
N GLU A 301 22.64 -20.17 52.98
CA GLU A 301 23.22 -19.75 51.69
C GLU A 301 22.22 -19.96 50.54
N ARG A 302 21.59 -21.13 50.48
CA ARG A 302 20.61 -21.47 49.43
C ARG A 302 19.35 -20.61 49.51
N LEU A 303 18.81 -20.38 50.71
CA LEU A 303 17.67 -19.50 50.94
C LEU A 303 18.01 -18.03 50.65
N SER A 304 19.21 -17.57 50.98
CA SER A 304 19.67 -16.22 50.66
C SER A 304 19.76 -15.98 49.14
N LEU A 305 20.18 -16.99 48.38
CA LEU A 305 20.08 -16.98 46.92
C LEU A 305 18.63 -16.92 46.47
N GLY A 306 17.76 -17.79 46.99
CA GLY A 306 16.33 -17.85 46.64
C GLY A 306 15.60 -16.52 46.88
N TYR A 307 15.76 -15.92 48.07
CA TYR A 307 15.14 -14.64 48.41
C TYR A 307 15.65 -13.46 47.57
N ARG A 308 16.94 -13.47 47.18
CA ARG A 308 17.47 -12.47 46.25
C ARG A 308 16.80 -12.57 44.89
N LEU A 309 16.63 -13.78 44.35
CA LEU A 309 16.00 -13.99 43.06
C LEU A 309 14.51 -13.66 43.10
N LEU A 310 13.76 -14.10 44.12
CA LEU A 310 12.36 -13.73 44.32
C LEU A 310 12.17 -12.20 44.31
N LYS A 311 13.03 -11.47 45.03
CA LYS A 311 12.98 -10.01 45.07
C LYS A 311 13.35 -9.38 43.72
N LYS A 312 14.37 -9.88 43.02
CA LYS A 312 14.84 -9.34 41.74
C LYS A 312 13.81 -9.54 40.63
N HIS A 313 13.16 -10.70 40.61
CA HIS A 313 12.14 -11.06 39.61
C HIS A 313 10.71 -10.69 40.03
N ALA A 314 10.54 -10.07 41.21
CA ALA A 314 9.24 -9.72 41.77
C ALA A 314 8.26 -10.91 41.88
N ALA A 315 8.77 -12.09 42.22
CA ALA A 315 8.01 -13.31 42.44
C ALA A 315 7.77 -13.54 43.95
N GLN A 316 6.63 -14.13 44.30
CA GLN A 316 6.25 -14.38 45.69
C GLN A 316 6.64 -15.77 46.19
N ASN A 317 6.82 -16.74 45.30
CA ASN A 317 7.07 -18.15 45.61
C ASN A 317 7.92 -18.80 44.50
N THR A 318 8.42 -20.01 44.77
CA THR A 318 9.28 -20.75 43.82
C THR A 318 8.56 -21.04 42.49
N THR A 319 7.27 -21.34 42.53
CA THR A 319 6.48 -21.65 41.33
C THR A 319 6.34 -20.44 40.40
N GLU A 320 6.12 -19.24 40.93
CA GLU A 320 6.13 -18.00 40.15
C GLU A 320 7.50 -17.73 39.52
N LEU A 321 8.58 -18.00 40.24
CA LEU A 321 9.95 -17.84 39.73
C LEU A 321 10.23 -18.78 38.55
N LEU A 322 9.80 -20.04 38.64
CA LEU A 322 9.91 -21.02 37.56
C LEU A 322 9.06 -20.63 36.35
N LYS A 323 7.87 -20.07 36.56
CA LYS A 323 7.05 -19.56 35.47
C LYS A 323 7.73 -18.40 34.74
N ILE A 324 8.37 -17.49 35.47
CA ILE A 324 9.18 -16.41 34.86
C ILE A 324 10.34 -17.00 34.05
N GLN A 325 10.99 -18.06 34.54
CA GLN A 325 12.03 -18.78 33.79
C GLN A 325 11.49 -19.37 32.48
N GLU A 326 10.33 -20.00 32.49
CA GLU A 326 9.68 -20.52 31.28
C GLU A 326 9.32 -19.39 30.29
N GLU A 327 8.77 -18.28 30.78
CA GLU A 327 8.44 -17.11 29.96
C GLU A 327 9.69 -16.48 29.32
N LEU A 328 10.79 -16.38 30.08
CA LEU A 328 12.08 -15.90 29.57
C LEU A 328 12.69 -16.87 28.54
N THR A 329 12.62 -18.18 28.80
CA THR A 329 13.03 -19.22 27.85
C THR A 329 12.28 -19.05 26.52
N GLY A 330 10.95 -18.96 26.56
CA GLY A 330 10.13 -18.78 25.36
C GLY A 330 10.43 -17.49 24.59
N LYS A 331 10.73 -16.39 25.32
CA LYS A 331 11.15 -15.12 24.69
C LYS A 331 12.50 -15.25 23.99
N VAL A 332 13.49 -15.88 24.63
CA VAL A 332 14.85 -16.06 24.06
C VAL A 332 14.83 -17.01 22.86
N GLU A 333 14.15 -18.16 22.97
CA GLU A 333 13.98 -19.11 21.86
C GLU A 333 13.17 -18.52 20.70
N GLY A 334 12.19 -17.66 21.01
CA GLY A 334 11.43 -16.91 20.02
C GLY A 334 12.32 -16.06 19.11
N VAL A 335 13.39 -15.46 19.65
CA VAL A 335 14.34 -14.66 18.85
C VAL A 335 15.21 -15.53 17.94
N LEU A 336 15.70 -16.68 18.42
CA LEU A 336 16.50 -17.59 17.59
C LEU A 336 15.71 -18.11 16.38
N ASN A 337 14.43 -18.46 16.59
CA ASN A 337 13.53 -18.85 15.50
C ASN A 337 13.24 -17.72 14.50
N LEU A 338 13.34 -16.45 14.92
CA LEU A 338 13.20 -15.31 14.00
C LEU A 338 14.41 -15.20 13.08
N ASP A 339 15.62 -15.43 13.58
CA ASP A 339 16.84 -15.37 12.76
C ASP A 339 16.85 -16.46 11.67
N GLU A 340 16.43 -17.70 11.99
CA GLU A 340 16.29 -18.77 10.99
C GLU A 340 15.26 -18.42 9.90
N LYS A 341 14.13 -17.83 10.29
CA LYS A 341 13.10 -17.37 9.34
C LYS A 341 13.59 -16.23 8.46
N LEU A 342 14.32 -15.29 9.04
CA LEU A 342 14.95 -14.18 8.31
C LEU A 342 15.92 -14.71 7.26
N GLU A 343 16.83 -15.62 7.63
CA GLU A 343 17.79 -16.21 6.69
C GLU A 343 17.08 -16.96 5.54
N GLY A 344 16.00 -17.68 5.85
CA GLY A 344 15.16 -18.35 4.86
C GLY A 344 14.52 -17.38 3.86
N LEU A 345 13.94 -16.29 4.36
CA LEU A 345 13.29 -15.27 3.54
C LEU A 345 14.30 -14.43 2.74
N GLU A 346 15.50 -14.17 3.28
CA GLU A 346 16.59 -13.49 2.56
C GLU A 346 17.06 -14.32 1.36
N LYS A 347 17.24 -15.64 1.54
CA LYS A 347 17.55 -16.58 0.44
C LYS A 347 16.43 -16.66 -0.59
N GLU A 348 15.18 -16.66 -0.14
CA GLU A 348 14.02 -16.62 -1.04
C GLU A 348 14.03 -15.31 -1.86
N LEU A 349 14.27 -14.17 -1.21
CA LEU A 349 14.32 -12.86 -1.86
C LEU A 349 15.41 -12.79 -2.92
N GLU A 350 16.62 -13.28 -2.62
CA GLU A 350 17.74 -13.33 -3.56
C GLU A 350 17.42 -14.21 -4.77
N THR A 351 16.83 -15.38 -4.53
CA THR A 351 16.40 -16.30 -5.59
C THR A 351 15.33 -15.67 -6.48
N LEU A 352 14.33 -15.01 -5.88
CA LEU A 352 13.28 -14.31 -6.61
C LEU A 352 13.86 -13.14 -7.42
N GLN A 353 14.77 -12.37 -6.84
CA GLN A 353 15.43 -11.25 -7.51
C GLN A 353 16.21 -11.72 -8.74
N GLY A 354 17.00 -12.79 -8.65
CA GLY A 354 17.74 -13.33 -9.79
C GLY A 354 16.83 -13.84 -10.91
N LYS A 355 15.71 -14.50 -10.54
CA LYS A 355 14.67 -14.93 -11.51
C LYS A 355 14.03 -13.72 -12.19
N LEU A 356 13.64 -12.71 -11.42
CA LEU A 356 13.01 -11.49 -11.92
C LEU A 356 13.95 -10.70 -12.83
N GLN A 357 15.24 -10.59 -12.50
CA GLN A 357 16.22 -9.94 -13.37
C GLN A 357 16.35 -10.67 -14.72
N THR A 358 16.35 -12.00 -14.71
CA THR A 358 16.41 -12.81 -15.93
C THR A 358 15.16 -12.62 -16.79
N GLN A 359 13.98 -12.67 -16.17
CA GLN A 359 12.71 -12.42 -16.85
C GLN A 359 12.61 -10.99 -17.38
N ALA A 360 12.98 -10.00 -16.57
CA ALA A 360 13.01 -8.59 -16.96
C ALA A 360 13.96 -8.36 -18.13
N ALA A 361 15.13 -9.00 -18.17
CA ALA A 361 16.04 -8.93 -19.31
C ALA A 361 15.43 -9.50 -20.60
N GLY A 362 14.65 -10.58 -20.50
CA GLY A 362 13.88 -11.12 -21.63
C GLY A 362 12.82 -10.14 -22.14
N ILE A 363 12.11 -9.48 -21.23
CA ILE A 363 11.13 -8.43 -21.56
C ILE A 363 11.82 -7.24 -22.24
N THR A 364 12.94 -6.75 -21.68
CA THR A 364 13.75 -5.67 -22.26
C THR A 364 14.17 -6.02 -23.70
N ALA A 365 14.71 -7.22 -23.92
CA ALA A 365 15.14 -7.67 -25.24
C ALA A 365 13.98 -7.75 -26.25
N GLY A 366 12.78 -8.16 -25.79
CA GLY A 366 11.57 -8.12 -26.60
C GLY A 366 11.22 -6.70 -27.04
N ARG A 367 11.22 -5.75 -26.10
CA ARG A 367 10.92 -4.34 -26.34
C ARG A 367 11.94 -3.68 -27.28
N GLU A 368 13.23 -3.91 -27.07
CA GLU A 368 14.30 -3.43 -27.96
C GLU A 368 14.15 -3.96 -29.39
N LYS A 369 13.78 -5.23 -29.54
CA LYS A 369 13.51 -5.84 -30.85
C LYS A 369 12.28 -5.23 -31.54
N ALA A 370 11.25 -4.85 -30.79
CA ALA A 370 10.05 -4.21 -31.32
C ALA A 370 10.23 -2.72 -31.64
N ALA A 371 11.13 -2.02 -30.92
CA ALA A 371 11.37 -0.59 -31.08
C ALA A 371 11.78 -0.20 -32.51
N GLY A 372 12.73 -0.91 -33.12
CA GLY A 372 13.20 -0.58 -34.48
C GLY A 372 12.12 -0.66 -35.56
N PRO A 373 11.36 -1.78 -35.68
CA PRO A 373 10.22 -1.86 -36.57
C PRO A 373 9.12 -0.84 -36.26
N PHE A 374 8.84 -0.58 -34.98
CA PHE A 374 7.87 0.42 -34.54
C PHE A 374 8.24 1.83 -35.03
N GLU A 375 9.47 2.27 -34.76
CA GLU A 375 10.00 3.55 -35.21
C GLU A 375 9.89 3.70 -36.74
N LYS A 376 10.25 2.65 -37.49
CA LYS A 376 10.16 2.66 -38.96
C LYS A 376 8.72 2.83 -39.44
N SER A 377 7.78 2.09 -38.86
CA SER A 377 6.35 2.17 -39.21
C SER A 377 5.76 3.53 -38.88
N VAL A 378 6.03 4.07 -37.68
CA VAL A 378 5.56 5.41 -37.31
C VAL A 378 6.17 6.48 -38.22
N ASN A 379 7.48 6.41 -38.49
CA ASN A 379 8.16 7.36 -39.36
C ASN A 379 7.64 7.33 -40.81
N ALA A 380 7.23 6.16 -41.30
CA ALA A 380 6.59 6.02 -42.61
C ALA A 380 5.19 6.66 -42.63
N LEU A 381 4.38 6.43 -41.58
CA LEU A 381 3.06 7.05 -41.45
C LEU A 381 3.17 8.57 -41.29
N LEU A 382 4.11 9.07 -40.49
CA LEU A 382 4.39 10.50 -40.32
C LEU A 382 4.65 11.20 -41.66
N ALA A 383 5.41 10.56 -42.56
CA ALA A 383 5.66 11.11 -43.89
C ALA A 383 4.37 11.21 -44.73
N GLN A 384 3.45 10.24 -44.59
CA GLN A 384 2.17 10.24 -45.31
C GLN A 384 1.21 11.31 -44.79
N VAL A 385 1.23 11.61 -43.49
CA VAL A 385 0.37 12.63 -42.86
C VAL A 385 0.97 14.04 -42.90
N GLY A 386 1.90 14.31 -43.83
CA GLY A 386 2.46 15.64 -44.06
C GLY A 386 3.64 16.02 -43.17
N MET A 387 4.29 15.05 -42.52
CA MET A 387 5.45 15.27 -41.64
C MET A 387 6.69 14.46 -42.11
N PRO A 388 7.20 14.69 -43.34
CA PRO A 388 8.25 13.86 -43.95
C PRO A 388 9.60 13.92 -43.22
N ASN A 389 9.86 15.01 -42.50
CA ASN A 389 11.08 15.22 -41.73
C ASN A 389 10.96 14.76 -40.27
N ALA A 390 9.76 14.46 -39.80
CA ALA A 390 9.54 14.05 -38.43
C ALA A 390 10.09 12.64 -38.16
N ARG A 391 10.75 12.46 -37.02
CA ARG A 391 11.26 11.16 -36.59
C ARG A 391 10.88 10.91 -35.13
N LEU A 392 10.30 9.74 -34.89
CA LEU A 392 10.11 9.15 -33.57
C LEU A 392 11.29 8.22 -33.26
N LYS A 393 11.73 8.24 -32.01
CA LYS A 393 12.67 7.29 -31.42
C LYS A 393 12.14 6.78 -30.09
N ALA A 394 12.12 5.46 -29.89
CA ALA A 394 11.79 4.85 -28.62
C ALA A 394 13.07 4.65 -27.80
N SER A 395 13.22 5.42 -26.74
CA SER A 395 14.30 5.26 -25.75
C SER A 395 13.87 4.25 -24.70
N ILE A 396 14.71 3.24 -24.46
CA ILE A 396 14.48 2.21 -23.45
C ILE A 396 15.70 2.21 -22.53
N VAL A 397 15.50 2.58 -21.27
CA VAL A 397 16.58 2.66 -20.27
C VAL A 397 16.25 1.75 -19.10
N LYS A 398 17.23 0.97 -18.63
CA LYS A 398 17.05 0.09 -17.47
C LYS A 398 17.02 0.91 -16.18
N GLY A 399 15.94 0.78 -15.41
CA GLY A 399 15.75 1.28 -14.06
C GLY A 399 15.61 0.14 -13.04
N ALA A 400 14.89 0.42 -11.95
CA ALA A 400 14.59 -0.58 -10.92
C ALA A 400 13.47 -1.54 -11.36
N LEU A 401 13.48 -2.76 -10.80
CA LEU A 401 12.41 -3.73 -10.97
C LEU A 401 11.08 -3.15 -10.46
N ASN A 402 10.09 -3.12 -11.35
CA ASN A 402 8.72 -2.71 -11.09
C ASN A 402 7.77 -3.81 -11.57
N GLN A 403 6.45 -3.60 -11.43
CA GLN A 403 5.43 -4.60 -11.82
C GLN A 403 5.46 -4.96 -13.33
N PHE A 404 6.08 -4.14 -14.18
CA PHE A 404 6.09 -4.30 -15.64
C PHE A 404 7.49 -4.55 -16.24
N GLY A 405 8.47 -4.91 -15.40
CA GLY A 405 9.84 -5.20 -15.81
C GLY A 405 10.82 -4.23 -15.15
N GLN A 406 11.88 -3.86 -15.87
CA GLN A 406 12.91 -2.93 -15.39
C GLN A 406 13.11 -1.75 -16.35
N ASP A 407 12.27 -1.59 -17.36
CA ASP A 407 12.48 -0.59 -18.40
C ASP A 407 11.71 0.69 -18.10
N VAL A 408 12.40 1.82 -18.27
CA VAL A 408 11.83 3.15 -18.40
C VAL A 408 11.79 3.46 -19.89
N ILE A 409 10.58 3.59 -20.43
CA ILE A 409 10.33 3.78 -21.85
C ILE A 409 9.96 5.25 -22.07
N GLU A 410 10.68 5.91 -22.97
CA GLU A 410 10.42 7.29 -23.36
C GLU A 410 10.40 7.45 -24.88
N PHE A 411 9.29 7.95 -25.42
CA PHE A 411 9.18 8.31 -26.83
C PHE A 411 9.72 9.72 -27.08
N LEU A 412 10.82 9.80 -27.83
CA LEU A 412 11.49 11.03 -28.21
C LEU A 412 11.16 11.40 -29.64
N PHE A 413 11.08 12.69 -29.92
CA PHE A 413 10.64 13.22 -31.20
C PHE A 413 11.56 14.32 -31.72
N ASP A 414 11.80 14.28 -33.02
CA ASP A 414 12.50 15.30 -33.80
C ASP A 414 11.59 15.70 -34.97
N ALA A 415 10.95 16.87 -34.88
CA ALA A 415 10.00 17.34 -35.88
C ALA A 415 10.65 17.65 -37.24
N ASN A 416 11.91 18.10 -37.23
CA ASN A 416 12.54 18.79 -38.36
C ASN A 416 13.77 18.06 -38.92
N LYS A 417 13.97 16.77 -38.56
CA LYS A 417 15.15 15.98 -38.95
C LYS A 417 16.47 16.69 -38.57
N SER A 418 16.45 17.39 -37.43
CA SER A 418 17.57 18.15 -36.89
C SER A 418 18.62 17.27 -36.21
N GLY A 419 18.26 16.01 -35.90
CA GLY A 419 19.05 15.10 -35.07
C GLY A 419 18.84 15.32 -33.56
N ASN A 420 18.08 16.35 -33.17
CA ASN A 420 17.80 16.69 -31.78
C ASN A 420 16.49 16.06 -31.32
N PHE A 421 16.59 14.84 -30.79
CA PHE A 421 15.46 14.14 -30.18
C PHE A 421 15.18 14.70 -28.78
N ALA A 422 13.95 15.11 -28.53
CA ALA A 422 13.52 15.55 -27.22
C ALA A 422 12.13 14.98 -26.87
N PRO A 423 11.75 14.99 -25.58
CA PRO A 423 10.43 14.54 -25.15
C PRO A 423 9.32 15.29 -25.87
N LEU A 424 8.22 14.59 -26.16
CA LEU A 424 7.18 15.02 -27.09
C LEU A 424 6.59 16.41 -26.81
N ARG A 425 6.44 16.77 -25.53
CA ARG A 425 5.92 18.08 -25.09
C ARG A 425 6.81 19.28 -25.44
N LYS A 426 8.10 19.07 -25.68
CA LYS A 426 9.07 20.17 -25.92
C LYS A 426 9.23 20.55 -27.38
N VAL A 427 8.72 19.75 -28.32
CA VAL A 427 9.18 19.80 -29.73
C VAL A 427 8.05 19.96 -30.74
N ALA A 428 6.80 19.63 -30.41
CA ALA A 428 5.70 19.59 -31.38
C ALA A 428 4.62 20.67 -31.15
N SER A 429 4.06 21.18 -32.24
CA SER A 429 2.79 21.92 -32.19
C SER A 429 1.61 20.98 -31.90
N GLY A 430 0.47 21.51 -31.44
CA GLY A 430 -0.71 20.70 -31.09
C GLY A 430 -1.18 19.78 -32.22
N GLY A 431 -1.29 20.30 -33.45
CA GLY A 431 -1.72 19.52 -34.61
C GLY A 431 -0.71 18.44 -35.05
N GLU A 432 0.59 18.70 -34.93
CA GLU A 432 1.65 17.71 -35.20
C GLU A 432 1.62 16.56 -34.19
N LEU A 433 1.37 16.89 -32.92
CA LEU A 433 1.27 15.90 -31.87
C LEU A 433 0.03 15.02 -32.05
N SER A 434 -1.14 15.60 -32.34
CA SER A 434 -2.37 14.85 -32.65
C SER A 434 -2.17 13.88 -33.83
N ARG A 435 -1.44 14.30 -34.88
CA ARG A 435 -1.11 13.41 -36.00
C ARG A 435 -0.15 12.30 -35.61
N LEU A 436 0.88 12.60 -34.81
CA LEU A 436 1.75 11.57 -34.28
C LEU A 436 0.96 10.56 -33.43
N MET A 437 0.00 11.02 -32.62
CA MET A 437 -0.84 10.16 -31.79
C MET A 437 -1.71 9.25 -32.62
N LEU A 438 -2.31 9.79 -33.68
CA LEU A 438 -3.04 8.99 -34.66
C LEU A 438 -2.14 7.90 -35.25
N CYS A 439 -0.92 8.23 -35.69
CA CYS A 439 0.02 7.26 -36.24
C CYS A 439 0.37 6.16 -35.23
N ILE A 440 0.75 6.51 -33.99
CA ILE A 440 1.11 5.53 -32.96
C ILE A 440 -0.09 4.63 -32.62
N LYS A 441 -1.26 5.23 -32.35
CA LYS A 441 -2.47 4.48 -31.97
C LYS A 441 -2.98 3.60 -33.10
N SER A 442 -2.85 4.04 -34.36
CA SER A 442 -3.27 3.23 -35.50
C SER A 442 -2.52 1.90 -35.60
N LEU A 443 -1.26 1.86 -35.16
CA LEU A 443 -0.45 0.64 -35.16
C LEU A 443 -0.83 -0.33 -34.05
N VAL A 444 -1.38 0.16 -32.94
CA VAL A 444 -1.74 -0.67 -31.78
C VAL A 444 -3.24 -0.88 -31.60
N ALA A 445 -4.09 -0.20 -32.37
CA ALA A 445 -5.55 -0.25 -32.28
C ALA A 445 -6.11 -1.69 -32.34
N GLN A 446 -5.50 -2.58 -33.13
CA GLN A 446 -5.98 -3.97 -33.20
C GLN A 446 -5.67 -4.80 -31.95
N SER A 447 -4.64 -4.42 -31.21
CA SER A 447 -4.11 -5.18 -30.06
C SER A 447 -4.48 -4.56 -28.71
N VAL A 448 -4.82 -3.26 -28.69
CA VAL A 448 -5.10 -2.48 -27.49
C VAL A 448 -6.55 -1.99 -27.54
N ALA A 449 -7.29 -2.22 -26.47
CA ALA A 449 -8.63 -1.67 -26.31
C ALA A 449 -8.55 -0.17 -26.03
N LEU A 450 -8.52 0.65 -27.09
CA LEU A 450 -8.53 2.10 -26.97
C LEU A 450 -9.93 2.61 -26.58
N PRO A 451 -10.02 3.65 -25.73
CA PRO A 451 -11.25 4.35 -25.44
C PRO A 451 -11.77 5.13 -26.67
N THR A 452 -12.82 5.92 -26.49
CA THR A 452 -13.32 6.82 -27.54
C THR A 452 -12.25 7.86 -27.85
N LEU A 453 -11.78 7.94 -29.10
CA LEU A 453 -10.76 8.90 -29.50
C LEU A 453 -11.41 10.18 -30.02
N ILE A 454 -11.02 11.34 -29.48
CA ILE A 454 -11.52 12.63 -29.95
C ILE A 454 -10.35 13.44 -30.48
N PHE A 455 -10.41 13.87 -31.74
CA PHE A 455 -9.39 14.68 -32.38
C PHE A 455 -9.97 16.06 -32.73
N ASP A 456 -9.37 17.09 -32.14
CA ASP A 456 -9.57 18.48 -32.56
C ASP A 456 -8.36 18.97 -33.34
N GLU A 457 -8.59 19.80 -34.36
CA GLU A 457 -7.54 20.49 -35.11
C GLU A 457 -6.42 19.60 -35.69
N ILE A 458 -6.64 18.29 -35.86
CA ILE A 458 -5.65 17.37 -36.43
C ILE A 458 -5.29 17.69 -37.88
N ASP A 459 -6.19 18.40 -38.55
CA ASP A 459 -6.03 18.93 -39.90
C ASP A 459 -5.27 20.27 -39.98
N THR A 460 -4.84 20.82 -38.85
CA THR A 460 -4.08 22.08 -38.82
C THR A 460 -2.74 21.92 -39.52
N GLY A 461 -2.50 22.79 -40.51
CA GLY A 461 -1.26 22.82 -41.28
C GLY A 461 -1.13 21.74 -42.35
N ILE A 462 -2.19 20.97 -42.63
CA ILE A 462 -2.20 19.97 -43.71
C ILE A 462 -3.38 20.18 -44.67
N SER A 463 -3.20 19.75 -45.92
CA SER A 463 -4.25 19.78 -46.95
C SER A 463 -3.96 18.74 -48.04
N GLY A 464 -4.92 18.52 -48.94
CA GLY A 464 -4.74 17.65 -50.11
C GLY A 464 -4.41 16.20 -49.72
N GLU A 465 -3.31 15.67 -50.23
CA GLU A 465 -2.93 14.26 -50.03
C GLU A 465 -2.68 13.92 -48.56
N ALA A 466 -2.07 14.81 -47.78
CA ALA A 466 -1.83 14.57 -46.35
C ALA A 466 -3.14 14.42 -45.56
N ALA A 467 -4.14 15.28 -45.85
CA ALA A 467 -5.47 15.19 -45.24
C ALA A 467 -6.22 13.91 -45.66
N ARG A 468 -6.00 13.46 -46.90
CA ARG A 468 -6.52 12.18 -47.41
C ARG A 468 -5.90 10.98 -46.70
N GLN A 469 -4.60 10.99 -46.42
CA GLN A 469 -3.95 9.91 -45.68
C GLN A 469 -4.42 9.85 -44.22
N VAL A 470 -4.59 11.02 -43.57
CA VAL A 470 -5.18 11.09 -42.23
C VAL A 470 -6.58 10.45 -42.20
N SER A 471 -7.42 10.72 -43.22
CA SER A 471 -8.76 10.16 -43.26
C SER A 471 -8.79 8.64 -43.41
N PHE A 472 -7.87 8.05 -44.20
CA PHE A 472 -7.75 6.59 -44.29
C PHE A 472 -7.28 5.93 -42.99
N ILE A 473 -6.35 6.57 -42.27
CA ILE A 473 -5.90 6.04 -40.98
C ILE A 473 -7.06 6.04 -39.98
N MET A 474 -7.83 7.13 -39.92
CA MET A 474 -9.03 7.21 -39.07
C MET A 474 -10.08 6.18 -39.47
N GLU A 475 -10.41 6.04 -40.76
CA GLU A 475 -11.35 5.05 -41.26
C GLU A 475 -10.91 3.61 -40.90
N GLY A 476 -9.62 3.33 -41.00
CA GLY A 476 -9.04 2.04 -40.61
C GLY A 476 -9.23 1.74 -39.13
N MET A 477 -8.95 2.72 -38.27
CA MET A 477 -9.13 2.61 -36.81
C MET A 477 -10.61 2.55 -36.41
N ALA A 478 -11.48 3.24 -37.13
CA ALA A 478 -12.91 3.34 -36.87
C ALA A 478 -13.66 1.99 -36.97
N LYS A 479 -13.03 0.97 -37.58
CA LYS A 479 -13.55 -0.40 -37.64
C LYS A 479 -13.58 -1.10 -36.27
N GLY A 480 -12.72 -0.67 -35.34
CA GLY A 480 -12.60 -1.26 -34.01
C GLY A 480 -12.88 -0.29 -32.87
N HIS A 481 -12.78 1.03 -33.12
CA HIS A 481 -12.90 2.06 -32.10
C HIS A 481 -13.78 3.21 -32.57
N GLN A 482 -14.41 3.89 -31.61
CA GLN A 482 -15.13 5.12 -31.90
C GLN A 482 -14.16 6.28 -32.03
N ILE A 483 -14.29 7.04 -33.12
CA ILE A 483 -13.51 8.25 -33.37
C ILE A 483 -14.46 9.41 -33.55
N ILE A 484 -14.18 10.54 -32.92
CA ILE A 484 -14.86 11.81 -33.13
C ILE A 484 -13.83 12.81 -33.65
N CYS A 485 -13.96 13.27 -34.88
CA CYS A 485 -13.06 14.23 -35.49
C CYS A 485 -13.78 15.54 -35.79
N ILE A 486 -13.23 16.64 -35.30
CA ILE A 486 -13.65 17.99 -35.65
C ILE A 486 -12.70 18.51 -36.72
N THR A 487 -13.25 18.89 -37.87
CA THR A 487 -12.44 19.22 -39.04
C THR A 487 -13.10 20.28 -39.90
N HIS A 488 -12.28 20.89 -40.76
CA HIS A 488 -12.70 21.72 -41.88
C HIS A 488 -12.26 21.14 -43.23
N GLN A 489 -11.62 19.97 -43.25
CA GLN A 489 -11.12 19.33 -44.46
C GLN A 489 -12.17 18.39 -45.08
N PRO A 490 -12.54 18.59 -46.36
CA PRO A 490 -13.51 17.73 -47.05
C PRO A 490 -13.05 16.27 -47.18
N GLN A 491 -11.73 16.02 -47.24
CA GLN A 491 -11.16 14.68 -47.34
C GLN A 491 -11.43 13.82 -46.10
N ILE A 492 -11.46 14.44 -44.92
CA ILE A 492 -11.77 13.76 -43.65
C ILE A 492 -13.28 13.59 -43.52
N ALA A 493 -14.05 14.64 -43.81
CA ALA A 493 -15.51 14.61 -43.77
C ALA A 493 -16.12 13.56 -44.72
N GLY A 494 -15.51 13.33 -45.89
CA GLY A 494 -15.96 12.30 -46.84
C GLY A 494 -15.99 10.89 -46.28
N LYS A 495 -15.06 10.55 -45.38
CA LYS A 495 -14.90 9.21 -44.80
C LYS A 495 -15.75 8.95 -43.55
N ALA A 496 -16.54 9.91 -43.11
CA ALA A 496 -17.37 9.77 -41.92
C ALA A 496 -18.43 8.66 -42.07
N ASP A 497 -18.61 7.84 -41.04
CA ASP A 497 -19.81 7.02 -40.89
C ASP A 497 -21.01 7.91 -40.55
N ALA A 498 -20.82 8.86 -39.63
CA ALA A 498 -21.81 9.85 -39.24
C ALA A 498 -21.23 11.26 -39.37
N HIS A 499 -21.88 12.11 -40.16
CA HIS A 499 -21.44 13.48 -40.41
C HIS A 499 -22.40 14.48 -39.79
N TYR A 500 -21.94 15.16 -38.73
CA TYR A 500 -22.68 16.20 -38.04
C TYR A 500 -22.30 17.57 -38.57
N PHE A 501 -23.31 18.38 -38.86
CA PHE A 501 -23.14 19.77 -39.27
C PHE A 501 -23.60 20.70 -38.16
N VAL A 502 -22.68 21.55 -37.72
CA VAL A 502 -22.92 22.61 -36.75
C VAL A 502 -23.30 23.89 -37.48
N PHE A 503 -24.48 24.42 -37.19
CA PHE A 503 -25.01 25.62 -37.84
C PHE A 503 -25.64 26.57 -36.82
N LYS A 504 -25.67 27.85 -37.18
CA LYS A 504 -26.38 28.87 -36.42
C LYS A 504 -27.77 29.04 -37.00
N ASP A 505 -28.76 29.09 -36.13
CA ASP A 505 -30.14 29.42 -36.46
C ASP A 505 -30.57 30.66 -35.68
N MET A 506 -31.40 31.50 -36.29
CA MET A 506 -31.93 32.71 -35.67
C MET A 506 -33.34 32.42 -35.17
N LYS A 507 -33.46 32.11 -33.88
CA LYS A 507 -34.75 31.92 -33.22
C LYS A 507 -35.02 33.06 -32.24
N SER A 508 -36.17 33.70 -32.37
CA SER A 508 -36.62 34.78 -31.48
C SER A 508 -35.60 35.93 -31.30
N GLY A 509 -34.88 36.28 -32.37
CA GLY A 509 -33.88 37.35 -32.36
C GLY A 509 -32.57 37.01 -31.65
N LYS A 510 -32.35 35.74 -31.27
CA LYS A 510 -31.10 35.25 -30.71
C LYS A 510 -30.48 34.21 -31.64
N VAL A 511 -29.15 34.27 -31.75
CA VAL A 511 -28.35 33.28 -32.47
C VAL A 511 -28.22 32.04 -31.59
N GLN A 512 -28.67 30.89 -32.10
CA GLN A 512 -28.56 29.60 -31.42
C GLN A 512 -27.73 28.64 -32.26
N THR A 513 -26.79 27.95 -31.63
CA THR A 513 -26.05 26.88 -32.30
C THR A 513 -26.81 25.58 -32.19
N ASN A 514 -27.02 24.93 -33.33
CA ASN A 514 -27.63 23.62 -33.44
C ASN A 514 -26.67 22.65 -34.14
N VAL A 515 -26.85 21.36 -33.90
CA VAL A 515 -26.14 20.29 -34.59
C VAL A 515 -27.16 19.34 -35.15
N ARG A 516 -26.96 18.89 -36.39
CA ARG A 516 -27.79 17.88 -37.03
C ARG A 516 -26.95 16.86 -37.77
N LEU A 517 -27.43 15.63 -37.82
CA LEU A 517 -26.88 14.60 -38.69
C LEU A 517 -27.23 14.91 -40.14
N LEU A 518 -26.25 14.83 -41.04
CA LEU A 518 -26.46 14.99 -42.47
C LEU A 518 -26.86 13.66 -43.11
N THR A 519 -27.88 13.69 -43.95
CA THR A 519 -28.16 12.57 -44.88
C THR A 519 -27.03 12.45 -45.92
N ARG A 520 -26.99 11.33 -46.67
CA ARG A 520 -25.97 11.13 -47.70
C ARG A 520 -25.92 12.24 -48.75
N GLU A 521 -27.08 12.68 -49.24
CA GLU A 521 -27.16 13.77 -50.23
C GLU A 521 -26.75 15.11 -49.63
N GLU A 522 -27.18 15.42 -48.41
CA GLU A 522 -26.76 16.64 -47.72
C GLU A 522 -25.26 16.64 -47.41
N ARG A 523 -24.69 15.48 -47.08
CA ARG A 523 -23.25 15.29 -46.91
C ARG A 523 -22.48 15.58 -48.19
N ILE A 524 -22.91 15.01 -49.33
CA ILE A 524 -22.28 15.28 -50.63
C ILE A 524 -22.33 16.78 -50.95
N ASN A 525 -23.49 17.41 -50.77
CA ASN A 525 -23.66 18.84 -50.99
C ASN A 525 -22.77 19.67 -50.06
N HIS A 526 -22.72 19.33 -48.77
CA HIS A 526 -21.92 20.06 -47.79
C HIS A 526 -20.41 19.91 -48.05
N ILE A 527 -19.94 18.71 -48.40
CA ILE A 527 -18.54 18.47 -48.78
C ILE A 527 -18.19 19.26 -50.05
N ALA A 528 -19.08 19.29 -51.05
CA ALA A 528 -18.87 20.10 -52.24
C ALA A 528 -18.79 21.60 -51.91
N GLN A 529 -19.59 22.07 -50.94
CA GLN A 529 -19.50 23.43 -50.42
C GLN A 529 -18.18 23.70 -49.69
N MET A 530 -17.68 22.76 -48.88
CA MET A 530 -16.37 22.87 -48.24
C MET A 530 -15.23 22.99 -49.27
N MET A 531 -15.39 22.38 -50.45
CA MET A 531 -14.40 22.41 -51.53
C MET A 531 -14.47 23.67 -52.41
N SER A 532 -15.68 24.21 -52.67
CA SER A 532 -15.90 25.20 -53.74
C SER A 532 -16.76 26.41 -53.34
N GLY A 533 -17.19 26.51 -52.09
CA GLY A 533 -18.03 27.59 -51.56
C GLY A 533 -19.54 27.31 -51.66
N GLU A 534 -20.38 28.27 -51.26
CA GLU A 534 -21.83 28.06 -51.04
C GLU A 534 -22.61 27.47 -52.23
N LYS A 535 -22.18 27.75 -53.46
CA LYS A 535 -22.80 27.26 -54.70
C LYS A 535 -21.83 26.33 -55.43
N PRO A 536 -21.77 25.05 -55.06
CA PRO A 536 -20.80 24.13 -55.63
C PRO A 536 -21.07 23.86 -57.10
N THR A 537 -20.00 23.77 -57.90
CA THR A 537 -20.09 23.40 -59.31
C THR A 537 -20.46 21.92 -59.46
N ALA A 538 -20.95 21.52 -60.64
CA ALA A 538 -21.20 20.11 -60.94
C ALA A 538 -19.95 19.23 -60.74
N ALA A 539 -18.75 19.76 -61.07
CA ALA A 539 -17.49 19.07 -60.85
C ALA A 539 -17.15 18.91 -59.35
N ALA A 540 -17.47 19.92 -58.52
CA ALA A 540 -17.27 19.82 -57.07
C ALA A 540 -18.21 18.79 -56.43
N LEU A 541 -19.45 18.69 -56.90
CA LEU A 541 -20.40 17.66 -56.47
C LEU A 541 -19.91 16.26 -56.85
N GLU A 542 -19.37 16.08 -58.05
CA GLU A 542 -18.84 14.77 -58.46
C GLU A 542 -17.61 14.37 -57.63
N ASN A 543 -16.70 15.31 -57.37
CA ASN A 543 -15.55 15.06 -56.50
C ASN A 543 -15.98 14.73 -55.05
N ALA A 544 -17.00 15.44 -54.53
CA ALA A 544 -17.59 15.11 -53.23
C ALA A 544 -18.21 13.71 -53.21
N ARG A 545 -18.84 13.26 -54.30
CA ARG A 545 -19.33 11.87 -54.40
C ARG A 545 -18.19 10.86 -54.32
N GLU A 546 -17.07 11.11 -54.99
CA GLU A 546 -15.90 10.23 -54.90
C GLU A 546 -15.29 10.19 -53.49
N LEU A 547 -15.27 11.31 -52.76
CA LEU A 547 -14.79 11.35 -51.37
C LEU A 547 -15.74 10.62 -50.39
N VAL A 548 -17.03 10.60 -50.69
CA VAL A 548 -18.11 10.00 -49.89
C VAL A 548 -18.24 8.49 -50.10
N LYS A 549 -17.67 7.97 -51.19
CA LYS A 549 -17.50 6.53 -51.40
C LYS A 549 -16.44 5.98 -50.46
#